data_AF-A0A2N6DXW3-F1
#
_entry.id   AF-A0A2N6DXW3-F1
#
_cell.length_a   1.000
_cell.length_b   1.000
_cell.length_c   1.000
_cell.angle_alpha   90.00
_cell.angle_beta   90.00
_cell.angle_gamma   90.00
#
_symmetry.space_group_name_H-M   'P 1'
#
loop_
_entity.id
_entity.type
_entity.pdbx_description
1 polymer ?
#
loop_
_entity_poly.entity_id
_entity_poly.type
_entity_poly.pdbx_seq_one_letter_code
_entity_poly.pdbx_strand_id
1 'polypeptide(L)' 'MSCYLRHLKDLFVALGLEYDKANRQVVDAAIRQVLNLSPGKICPQVWAAIKDLSESERRRLTVRLAAILP' A
#
# COMPACT_ATOMS: atom_id res chain seq x y z
N MET A 1 -10.81 5.47 -5.90
CA MET A 1 -10.14 4.14 -5.88
C MET A 1 -8.69 4.34 -6.33
N SER A 2 -7.74 3.83 -5.55
CA SER A 2 -6.31 3.90 -5.84
C SER A 2 -5.90 2.87 -6.89
N CYS A 3 -5.81 3.33 -8.13
CA CYS A 3 -5.45 2.52 -9.29
C CYS A 3 -4.10 1.80 -9.14
N TYR A 4 -3.18 2.33 -8.32
CA TYR A 4 -1.84 1.77 -8.14
C TYR A 4 -1.83 0.43 -7.39
N LEU A 5 -2.83 0.14 -6.55
CA LEU A 5 -2.91 -1.10 -5.79
C LEU A 5 -2.96 -2.35 -6.68
N ARG A 6 -3.35 -2.19 -7.95
CA ARG A 6 -3.34 -3.28 -8.95
C ARG A 6 -1.94 -3.83 -9.21
N HIS A 7 -0.91 -3.04 -8.94
CA HIS A 7 0.50 -3.42 -9.10
C HIS A 7 1.11 -4.00 -7.82
N LEU A 8 0.34 -4.04 -6.73
CA LEU A 8 0.78 -4.50 -5.41
C LEU A 8 0.03 -5.77 -4.99
N LYS A 9 -0.43 -6.61 -5.93
CA LYS A 9 -1.19 -7.82 -5.58
C LYS A 9 -0.40 -8.79 -4.70
N ASP A 10 0.90 -8.88 -4.94
CA ASP A 10 1.89 -9.58 -4.13
C ASP A 10 1.87 -9.12 -2.66
N LEU A 11 1.68 -7.83 -2.42
CA LEU A 11 1.55 -7.27 -1.08
C LEU A 11 0.26 -7.73 -0.39
N PHE A 12 -0.86 -7.87 -1.10
CA PHE A 12 -2.10 -8.43 -0.54
C PHE A 12 -1.91 -9.90 -0.13
N VAL A 13 -1.25 -10.70 -0.98
CA VAL A 13 -0.92 -12.10 -0.67
C VAL A 13 -0.02 -12.19 0.56
N ALA A 14 1.00 -11.34 0.65
CA ALA A 14 1.92 -11.32 1.80
C ALA A 14 1.25 -10.90 3.11
N LEU A 15 0.16 -10.13 3.05
CA LEU A 15 -0.66 -9.72 4.19
C LEU A 15 -1.80 -10.70 4.50
N GLY A 16 -1.98 -11.76 3.71
CA GLY A 16 -3.12 -12.68 3.86
C GLY A 16 -4.47 -12.05 3.53
N LEU A 17 -4.49 -10.99 2.73
CA LEU A 17 -5.70 -10.25 2.36
C LEU A 17 -6.16 -10.63 0.95
N GLU A 18 -7.48 -10.74 0.78
CA GLU A 18 -8.06 -10.84 -0.57
C GLU A 18 -8.00 -9.49 -1.29
N TYR A 19 -7.79 -9.52 -2.61
CA TYR A 19 -7.77 -8.32 -3.44
C TYR A 19 -9.19 -7.82 -3.77
N ASP A 20 -9.93 -7.36 -2.76
CA ASP A 20 -11.30 -6.86 -2.87
C ASP A 20 -11.40 -5.33 -2.66
N LYS A 21 -12.61 -4.77 -2.69
CA LYS A 21 -12.82 -3.32 -2.50
C LYS A 21 -12.52 -2.85 -1.07
N ALA A 22 -12.91 -3.61 -0.05
CA ALA A 22 -12.75 -3.24 1.34
C ALA A 22 -11.27 -3.25 1.74
N ASN A 23 -10.57 -4.35 1.45
CA ASN A 23 -9.14 -4.50 1.74
C ASN A 23 -8.31 -3.45 1.00
N ARG A 24 -8.67 -3.12 -0.25
CA ARG A 24 -7.99 -2.04 -0.97
C ARG A 24 -8.16 -0.67 -0.31
N GLN A 25 -9.30 -0.37 0.28
CA GLN A 25 -9.50 0.88 1.00
C GLN A 25 -8.63 0.95 2.26
N VAL A 26 -8.60 -0.14 3.05
CA VAL A 26 -7.81 -0.22 4.27
C VAL A 26 -6.30 -0.15 3.95
N VAL A 27 -5.84 -0.92 2.96
CA VAL A 27 -4.43 -0.92 2.53
C VAL A 27 -4.01 0.44 1.95
N ASP A 28 -4.87 1.12 1.17
CA ASP A 28 -4.56 2.48 0.67
C ASP A 28 -4.35 3.47 1.84
N ALA A 29 -5.24 3.44 2.82
CA ALA A 29 -5.16 4.30 4.00
C ALA A 29 -3.88 4.01 4.79
N ALA A 30 -3.56 2.74 5.02
CA ALA A 30 -2.35 2.31 5.72
C ALA A 30 -1.07 2.73 4.96
N ILE A 31 -1.01 2.56 3.64
CA ILE A 31 0.13 3.00 2.82
C ILE A 31 0.33 4.51 2.95
N ARG A 32 -0.74 5.30 2.86
CA ARG A 32 -0.67 6.77 3.01
C ARG A 32 -0.17 7.18 4.38
N GLN A 33 -0.64 6.50 5.43
CA GLN A 33 -0.19 6.72 6.80
C GLN A 33 1.30 6.39 6.97
N VAL A 34 1.74 5.24 6.45
CA VAL A 34 3.14 4.77 6.52
C VAL A 34 4.11 5.70 5.78
N LEU A 35 3.66 6.25 4.65
CA LEU A 35 4.43 7.20 3.84
C LEU A 35 4.26 8.65 4.30
N ASN A 36 3.53 8.89 5.38
CA ASN A 36 3.21 10.22 5.92
C ASN A 36 2.67 11.19 4.84
N LEU A 37 1.88 10.65 3.90
CA LEU A 37 1.30 11.41 2.81
C LEU A 37 0.01 12.09 3.28
N SER A 38 -0.09 13.40 3.06
CA SER A 38 -1.28 14.16 3.44
C SER A 38 -2.55 13.57 2.80
N PRO A 39 -3.72 13.66 3.48
CA PRO A 39 -4.99 13.11 2.97
C PRO A 39 -5.39 13.59 1.56
N GLY A 40 -4.90 14.76 1.13
CA GLY A 40 -5.15 15.34 -0.19
C GLY A 40 -4.23 14.84 -1.33
N LYS A 41 -3.24 13.97 -1.07
CA LYS A 41 -2.35 13.46 -2.13
C LYS A 41 -3.13 12.54 -3.09
N ILE A 42 -3.03 12.78 -4.39
CA ILE A 42 -3.72 11.97 -5.41
C ILE A 42 -2.97 10.66 -5.70
N CYS A 43 -3.67 9.64 -6.19
CA CYS A 43 -3.13 8.30 -6.46
C CYS A 43 -1.79 8.26 -7.25
N PRO A 44 -1.56 9.14 -8.26
CA PRO A 44 -0.26 9.19 -8.96
C PRO A 44 0.92 9.54 -8.06
N GLN A 45 0.71 10.39 -7.04
CA GLN A 45 1.78 10.79 -6.13
C GLN A 45 2.14 9.65 -5.17
N VAL A 46 1.14 8.90 -4.72
CA VAL A 46 1.36 7.69 -3.91
C VAL A 46 2.11 6.65 -4.73
N TRP A 47 1.72 6.45 -5.99
CA TRP A 47 2.41 5.53 -6.90
C TRP A 47 3.86 5.93 -7.16
N ALA A 48 4.14 7.21 -7.41
CA ALA A 48 5.49 7.70 -7.62
C ALA A 48 6.41 7.42 -6.42
N ALA A 49 5.86 7.45 -5.19
CA ALA A 49 6.62 7.15 -3.98
C ALA A 49 6.96 5.66 -3.79
N ILE A 50 6.24 4.75 -4.46
CA ILE A 50 6.38 3.30 -4.23
C ILE A 50 6.80 2.49 -5.47
N LYS A 51 6.65 3.05 -6.67
CA LYS A 51 6.90 2.33 -7.93
C LYS A 51 8.35 1.84 -8.07
N ASP A 52 9.29 2.62 -7.54
CA ASP A 52 10.74 2.37 -7.67
C ASP A 52 11.33 1.70 -6.42
N LEU A 53 10.48 1.25 -5.49
CA LEU A 53 10.96 0.50 -4.31
C LEU A 53 11.57 -0.82 -4.77
N SER A 54 12.82 -1.04 -4.36
CA SER A 54 13.50 -2.33 -4.41
C SER A 54 12.71 -3.39 -3.64
N GLU A 55 13.00 -4.65 -3.90
CA GLU A 55 12.38 -5.77 -3.19
C GLU A 55 12.54 -5.64 -1.67
N SER A 56 13.72 -5.23 -1.20
CA SER A 56 14.00 -5.03 0.23
C SER A 56 13.13 -3.92 0.84
N GLU A 57 12.88 -2.84 0.08
CA GLU A 57 12.01 -1.74 0.49
C GLU A 57 10.54 -2.13 0.50
N ARG A 58 10.09 -2.88 -0.50
CA ARG A 58 8.73 -3.45 -0.52
C ARG A 58 8.50 -4.36 0.67
N ARG A 59 9.49 -5.21 1.01
CA ARG A 59 9.40 -6.06 2.21
C ARG A 59 9.29 -5.25 3.49
N ARG A 60 10.09 -4.16 3.63
CA ARG A 60 9.97 -3.24 4.77
C ARG A 60 8.59 -2.57 4.82
N LEU A 61 8.06 -2.16 3.67
CA LEU A 61 6.70 -1.61 3.57
C LEU A 61 5.66 -2.62 4.04
N THR A 62 5.72 -3.87 3.57
CA THR A 62 4.82 -4.94 3.99
C THR A 62 4.87 -5.20 5.50
N VAL A 63 6.07 -5.27 6.09
CA VAL A 63 6.23 -5.45 7.55
C VAL A 63 5.61 -4.28 8.32
N ARG A 64 5.82 -3.05 7.86
CA ARG A 64 5.21 -1.87 8.48
C ARG A 64 3.68 -1.91 8.37
N LEU A 65 3.14 -2.29 7.22
CA LEU A 65 1.68 -2.42 7.03
C LEU A 65 1.10 -3.51 7.92
N ALA A 66 1.74 -4.67 8.02
CA ALA A 66 1.30 -5.75 8.90
C ALA A 66 1.22 -5.35 10.39
N ALA A 67 1.99 -4.33 10.81
CA ALA A 67 1.98 -3.84 12.19
C ALA A 67 0.82 -2.87 12.52
N ILE A 68 0.14 -2.33 11.51
CA ILE A 68 -0.96 -1.35 11.68
C ILE A 68 -2.29 -1.84 11.09
N LEU A 69 -2.26 -2.84 10.21
CA LEU A 69 -3.46 -3.51 9.76
C LEU A 69 -3.98 -4.42 10.89
N PRO A 70 -5.30 -4.40 11.16
CA PRO A 70 -5.92 -5.19 12.23
C PRO A 70 -5.88 -6.69 11.97
#